data_AF-A0A8H4CB02-F1
#
_entry.id   AF-A0A8H4CB02-F1
#
_cell.length_a   1.000
_cell.length_b   1.000
_cell.length_c   1.000
_cell.angle_alpha   90.00
_cell.angle_beta   90.00
_cell.angle_gamma   90.00
#
_symmetry.space_group_name_H-M   'P 1'
#
loop_
_entity.id
_entity.type
_entity.pdbx_description
1 polymer ?
#
loop_
_entity_poly.entity_id
_entity_poly.type
_entity_poly.pdbx_seq_one_letter_code
_entity_poly.pdbx_strand_id
1 'polypeptide(L)'
;MAAGSGARRVKTAHVNMMTDSIITNMTPEGMRVIMRSLLASHPEITSTFEAETRSYIQDVALPKVQAQSTSLDMSSLKATQKTIRCMMGCGLSYESITLMGNLTVQGVNLLLTQGTSTEDFLASIDGDVVQLITAIEKILLSAGRSSLLDDERKLLNSLHQALLDCKATTGEKSLDYPYTRALTATCILLGVPIPASDNLNTPNNTLQVAPPEAKETFEMNGRKLPRIFSGLWQMSSPSWGSAPTSKIIAQFSQYVSSGLVAFDMADHYGDAEIVFGRFNASYPVKGATFAGTKYCVFNPMTVTREAVQANVSERCRRLQTDKIDLLQFHWQFYEDPQYIDALRFLAEDPRVGTLGLCNFDTHHMENILSHDIKIHSNQVQFSLIDSRPVVRMAEVCEKHNAKLLTYGTLCGGFLAEKWLGKDEPDLYAETITPSQRKYYAMIKSWGGWELFQELLRTLKSVSSKHGVSLSTVAIRWVLDFPYVGAVVVGARMGISEHADENTAALGWSLDDEDRASIEQILKRSKRIEMFEDMGDCGGEYR
;
A
#
# COMPACT_ATOMS: atom_id res chain seq x y z
N MET A 1 0.24 56.27 -1.09
CA MET A 1 -0.66 56.16 -2.25
C MET A 1 -1.40 54.85 -2.16
N ALA A 2 -2.73 54.90 -2.30
CA ALA A 2 -3.67 53.85 -1.92
C ALA A 2 -3.43 52.52 -2.68
N ALA A 3 -3.24 51.43 -1.93
CA ALA A 3 -3.32 50.08 -2.45
C ALA A 3 -4.80 49.72 -2.58
N GLY A 4 -5.25 49.54 -3.82
CA GLY A 4 -6.61 49.11 -4.12
C GLY A 4 -6.86 47.71 -3.56
N SER A 5 -7.88 47.61 -2.71
CA SER A 5 -8.52 46.37 -2.33
C SER A 5 -9.22 45.75 -3.55
N GLY A 6 -8.48 44.90 -4.26
CA GLY A 6 -9.06 44.03 -5.28
C GLY A 6 -9.96 42.99 -4.61
N ALA A 7 -11.22 43.34 -4.36
CA ALA A 7 -12.25 42.39 -4.00
C ALA A 7 -12.31 41.31 -5.08
N ARG A 8 -11.97 40.07 -4.70
CA ARG A 8 -12.07 38.89 -5.57
C ARG A 8 -13.55 38.72 -5.93
N ARG A 9 -13.92 39.15 -7.14
CA ARG A 9 -15.29 39.02 -7.68
C ARG A 9 -15.61 37.53 -7.75
N VAL A 10 -16.41 37.03 -6.81
CA VAL A 10 -16.92 35.65 -6.84
C VAL A 10 -17.84 35.54 -8.06
N LYS A 11 -17.34 34.93 -9.13
CA LYS A 11 -18.16 34.52 -10.28
C LYS A 11 -18.83 33.19 -9.91
N THR A 12 -19.89 33.23 -9.10
CA THR A 12 -20.80 32.08 -9.00
C THR A 12 -21.62 32.01 -10.29
N ALA A 13 -21.23 31.13 -11.20
CA ALA A 13 -22.07 30.78 -12.34
C ALA A 13 -23.21 29.88 -11.85
N HIS A 14 -24.44 30.13 -12.30
CA HIS A 14 -25.53 29.18 -12.05
C HIS A 14 -25.22 27.85 -12.71
N VAL A 15 -25.40 26.75 -11.99
CA VAL A 15 -25.39 25.41 -12.60
C VAL A 15 -26.55 25.36 -13.60
N ASN A 16 -26.25 25.02 -14.85
CA ASN A 16 -27.25 24.89 -15.90
C ASN A 16 -28.34 23.90 -15.46
N MET A 17 -29.62 24.21 -15.67
CA MET A 17 -30.74 23.34 -15.26
C MET A 17 -30.63 21.91 -15.79
N MET A 18 -30.07 21.72 -16.99
CA MET A 18 -29.83 20.37 -17.54
C MET A 18 -28.76 19.62 -16.76
N THR A 19 -27.69 20.30 -16.32
CA THR A 19 -26.66 19.72 -15.45
C THR A 19 -27.23 19.41 -14.07
N ASP A 20 -28.04 20.31 -13.51
CA ASP A 20 -28.69 20.11 -12.21
C ASP A 20 -29.68 18.93 -12.24
N SER A 21 -30.36 18.74 -13.38
CA SER A 21 -31.22 17.57 -13.62
C SER A 21 -30.42 16.26 -13.58
N ILE A 22 -29.18 16.24 -14.08
CA ILE A 22 -28.29 15.08 -13.94
C ILE A 22 -27.98 14.84 -12.46
N ILE A 23 -27.52 15.87 -11.74
CA ILE A 23 -27.15 15.76 -10.31
C ILE A 23 -28.33 15.28 -9.47
N THR A 24 -29.52 15.80 -9.74
CA THR A 24 -30.75 15.51 -8.98
C THR A 24 -31.25 14.09 -9.18
N ASN A 25 -31.14 13.56 -10.40
CA ASN A 25 -31.75 12.26 -10.75
C ASN A 25 -30.74 11.10 -10.79
N MET A 26 -29.45 11.40 -10.88
CA MET A 26 -28.40 10.38 -10.83
C MET A 26 -28.33 9.75 -9.44
N THR A 27 -28.12 8.43 -9.39
CA THR A 27 -27.91 7.76 -8.09
C THR A 27 -26.61 8.26 -7.44
N PRO A 28 -26.51 8.23 -6.09
CA PRO A 28 -25.26 8.56 -5.41
C PRO A 28 -24.06 7.77 -5.94
N GLU A 29 -24.27 6.53 -6.33
CA GLU A 29 -23.27 5.66 -6.94
C GLU A 29 -22.83 6.20 -8.30
N GLY A 30 -23.78 6.52 -9.20
CA GLY A 30 -23.49 7.13 -10.50
C GLY A 30 -22.74 8.47 -10.38
N MET A 31 -23.06 9.28 -9.36
CA MET A 31 -22.35 10.52 -9.07
C MET A 31 -20.90 10.29 -8.63
N ARG A 32 -20.64 9.33 -7.73
CA ARG A 32 -19.27 8.97 -7.32
C ARG A 32 -18.42 8.51 -8.50
N VAL A 33 -19.05 7.81 -9.43
CA VAL A 33 -18.46 7.23 -10.63
C VAL A 33 -18.02 8.31 -11.60
N ILE A 34 -18.93 9.23 -11.91
CA ILE A 34 -18.63 10.39 -12.75
C ILE A 34 -17.54 11.24 -12.10
N MET A 35 -17.60 11.48 -10.78
CA MET A 35 -16.58 12.25 -10.07
C MET A 35 -15.20 11.60 -10.16
N ARG A 36 -15.09 10.28 -9.95
CA ARG A 36 -13.81 9.55 -10.12
C ARG A 36 -13.30 9.63 -11.55
N SER A 37 -14.18 9.49 -12.54
CA SER A 37 -13.79 9.62 -13.95
C SER A 37 -13.27 11.02 -14.26
N LEU A 38 -13.94 12.07 -13.77
CA LEU A 38 -13.51 13.46 -13.96
C LEU A 38 -12.14 13.71 -13.35
N LEU A 39 -11.92 13.27 -12.10
CA LEU A 39 -10.63 13.45 -11.42
C LEU A 39 -9.49 12.67 -12.11
N ALA A 40 -9.79 11.51 -12.68
CA ALA A 40 -8.80 10.72 -13.41
C ALA A 40 -8.45 11.32 -14.78
N SER A 41 -9.43 11.84 -15.52
CA SER A 41 -9.21 12.40 -16.87
C SER A 41 -8.82 13.88 -16.87
N HIS A 42 -9.12 14.61 -15.79
CA HIS A 42 -8.88 16.04 -15.61
C HIS A 42 -8.27 16.32 -14.23
N PRO A 43 -6.98 15.95 -14.01
CA PRO A 43 -6.32 16.08 -12.72
C PRO A 43 -6.34 17.50 -12.14
N GLU A 44 -6.42 18.52 -12.98
CA GLU A 44 -6.50 19.94 -12.61
C GLU A 44 -7.72 20.28 -11.73
N ILE A 45 -8.80 19.48 -11.82
CA ILE A 45 -10.02 19.69 -11.05
C ILE A 45 -9.85 19.25 -9.59
N THR A 46 -8.88 18.38 -9.29
CA THR A 46 -8.68 17.78 -7.96
C THR A 46 -8.58 18.83 -6.85
N SER A 47 -7.75 19.86 -7.04
CA SER A 47 -7.58 20.94 -6.07
C SER A 47 -8.87 21.72 -5.81
N THR A 48 -9.72 21.87 -6.83
CA THR A 48 -11.02 22.55 -6.71
C THR A 48 -12.02 21.65 -5.99
N PHE A 49 -12.08 20.36 -6.33
CA PHE A 49 -12.91 19.38 -5.62
C PHE A 49 -12.58 19.31 -4.13
N GLU A 50 -11.30 19.28 -3.78
CA GLU A 50 -10.85 19.31 -2.38
C GLU A 50 -11.25 20.60 -1.67
N ALA A 51 -11.12 21.75 -2.33
CA ALA A 51 -11.52 23.04 -1.76
C ALA A 51 -13.03 23.13 -1.51
N GLU A 52 -13.87 22.71 -2.46
CA GLU A 52 -15.33 22.68 -2.30
C GLU A 52 -15.76 21.65 -1.23
N THR A 53 -15.07 20.50 -1.16
CA THR A 53 -15.27 19.51 -0.10
C THR A 53 -14.96 20.11 1.27
N ARG A 54 -13.86 20.88 1.39
CA ARG A 54 -13.47 21.56 2.63
C ARG A 54 -14.55 22.52 3.09
N SER A 55 -15.07 23.37 2.21
CA SER A 55 -16.16 24.30 2.51
C SER A 55 -17.41 23.56 2.97
N TYR A 56 -17.85 22.52 2.24
CA TYR A 56 -19.00 21.71 2.64
C TYR A 56 -18.83 21.06 4.02
N ILE A 57 -17.65 20.52 4.31
CA ILE A 57 -17.38 19.89 5.59
C ILE A 57 -17.47 20.90 6.74
N GLN A 58 -16.86 22.07 6.57
CA GLN A 58 -16.85 23.13 7.58
C GLN A 58 -18.25 23.71 7.82
N ASP A 59 -19.02 23.95 6.76
CA ASP A 59 -20.31 24.64 6.85
C ASP A 59 -21.48 23.70 7.19
N VAL A 60 -21.39 22.42 6.80
CA VAL A 60 -22.54 21.50 6.85
C VAL A 60 -22.26 20.24 7.65
N ALA A 61 -21.19 19.49 7.32
CA ALA A 61 -21.01 18.15 7.88
C ALA A 61 -20.53 18.17 9.33
N LEU A 62 -19.55 19.02 9.66
CA LEU A 62 -18.96 19.09 10.99
C LEU A 62 -19.96 19.58 12.04
N PRO A 63 -20.76 20.65 11.81
CA PRO A 63 -21.80 21.07 12.77
C PRO A 63 -22.83 19.96 13.04
N LYS A 64 -23.23 19.19 12.02
CA LYS A 64 -24.18 18.08 12.17
C LYS A 64 -23.62 16.96 13.06
N VAL A 65 -22.37 16.58 12.85
CA VAL A 65 -21.71 15.55 13.67
C VAL A 65 -21.54 16.02 15.11
N GLN A 66 -21.14 17.27 15.32
CA GLN A 66 -20.99 17.84 16.67
C GLN A 66 -22.32 17.87 17.45
N ALA A 67 -23.44 18.14 16.78
CA ALA A 67 -24.78 18.09 17.37
C ALA A 67 -25.22 16.68 17.79
N GLN A 68 -24.63 15.63 17.22
CA GLN A 68 -24.94 14.21 17.50
C GLN A 68 -23.94 13.55 18.47
N SER A 69 -22.99 14.32 19.00
CA SER A 69 -21.82 13.83 19.75
C SER A 69 -22.13 13.06 21.05
N THR A 70 -23.35 13.12 21.57
CA THR A 70 -23.75 12.42 22.81
C THR A 70 -24.33 11.02 22.58
N SER A 71 -24.60 10.64 21.33
CA SER A 71 -25.18 9.32 21.00
C SER A 71 -24.09 8.26 20.87
N LEU A 72 -24.16 7.19 21.68
CA LEU A 72 -23.34 5.98 21.54
C LEU A 72 -23.89 5.03 20.46
N ASP A 73 -24.77 5.50 19.58
CA ASP A 73 -25.27 4.71 18.47
C ASP A 73 -24.21 4.50 17.38
N MET A 74 -24.08 3.25 16.91
CA MET A 74 -23.10 2.84 15.91
C MET A 74 -23.25 3.61 14.58
N SER A 75 -24.47 4.00 14.20
CA SER A 75 -24.68 4.76 12.95
C SER A 75 -24.11 6.17 13.04
N SER A 76 -24.27 6.83 14.20
CA SER A 76 -23.70 8.15 14.49
C SER A 76 -22.17 8.12 14.49
N LEU A 77 -21.58 7.10 15.12
CA LEU A 77 -20.12 6.93 15.16
C LEU A 77 -19.54 6.67 13.76
N LYS A 78 -20.23 5.86 12.94
CA LYS A 78 -19.86 5.66 11.53
C LYS A 78 -20.00 6.93 10.69
N ALA A 79 -20.99 7.78 10.97
CA ALA A 79 -21.12 9.08 10.31
C ALA A 79 -19.95 10.02 10.69
N THR A 80 -19.60 10.05 11.98
CA THR A 80 -18.43 10.79 12.49
C THR A 80 -17.15 10.33 11.81
N GLN A 81 -16.91 9.02 11.75
CA GLN A 81 -15.76 8.43 11.06
C GLN A 81 -15.69 8.83 9.58
N LYS A 82 -16.82 8.81 8.86
CA LYS A 82 -16.89 9.25 7.46
C LYS A 82 -16.53 10.73 7.31
N THR A 83 -17.02 11.59 8.19
CA THR A 83 -16.65 13.02 8.20
C THR A 83 -15.15 13.21 8.42
N ILE A 84 -14.55 12.50 9.38
CA ILE A 84 -13.10 12.57 9.62
C ILE A 84 -12.32 12.13 8.38
N ARG A 85 -12.73 11.05 7.71
CA ARG A 85 -12.09 10.61 6.45
C ARG A 85 -12.16 11.68 5.36
N CYS A 86 -13.29 12.37 5.22
CA CYS A 86 -13.41 13.50 4.29
C CYS A 86 -12.51 14.67 4.70
N MET A 87 -12.42 15.00 6.00
CA MET A 87 -11.52 16.03 6.52
C MET A 87 -10.06 15.74 6.15
N MET A 88 -9.58 14.52 6.39
CA MET A 88 -8.22 14.12 6.00
C MET A 88 -8.03 14.23 4.47
N GLY A 89 -9.00 13.76 3.69
CA GLY A 89 -8.97 13.79 2.22
C GLY A 89 -8.97 15.18 1.60
N CYS A 90 -9.47 16.22 2.29
CA CYS A 90 -9.45 17.61 1.81
C CYS A 90 -8.43 18.50 2.55
N GLY A 91 -7.46 17.91 3.24
CA GLY A 91 -6.35 18.61 3.88
C GLY A 91 -6.64 19.19 5.28
N LEU A 92 -7.79 18.88 5.89
CA LEU A 92 -8.16 19.29 7.25
C LEU A 92 -7.66 18.28 8.32
N SER A 93 -6.42 17.82 8.18
CA SER A 93 -5.89 16.75 9.05
C SER A 93 -5.82 17.21 10.51
N TYR A 94 -5.24 18.38 10.79
CA TYR A 94 -5.12 18.89 12.17
C TYR A 94 -6.48 19.16 12.81
N GLU A 95 -7.43 19.72 12.06
CA GLU A 95 -8.77 20.03 12.52
C GLU A 95 -9.57 18.77 12.87
N SER A 96 -9.22 17.63 12.26
CA SER A 96 -9.87 16.35 12.54
C SER A 96 -9.41 15.68 13.84
N ILE A 97 -8.25 16.08 14.41
CA ILE A 97 -7.61 15.41 15.55
C ILE A 97 -8.55 15.33 16.76
N THR A 98 -9.20 16.43 17.13
CA THR A 98 -10.12 16.46 18.28
C THR A 98 -11.31 15.54 18.07
N LEU A 99 -11.88 15.54 16.86
CA LEU A 99 -13.01 14.68 16.52
C LEU A 99 -12.61 13.20 16.53
N MET A 100 -11.38 12.90 16.08
CA MET A 100 -10.80 11.57 16.13
C MET A 100 -10.58 11.09 17.58
N GLY A 101 -10.03 11.94 18.45
CA GLY A 101 -9.86 11.61 19.87
C GLY A 101 -11.19 11.32 20.58
N ASN A 102 -12.26 12.02 20.23
CA ASN A 102 -13.60 11.71 20.75
C ASN A 102 -14.10 10.36 20.22
N LEU A 103 -13.89 10.08 18.93
CA LEU A 103 -14.30 8.82 18.30
C LEU A 103 -13.57 7.61 18.91
N THR A 104 -12.27 7.72 19.24
CA THR A 104 -11.52 6.63 19.89
C THR A 104 -12.12 6.28 21.26
N VAL A 105 -12.38 7.29 22.10
CA VAL A 105 -13.01 7.11 23.42
C VAL A 105 -14.41 6.50 23.29
N GLN A 106 -15.23 7.01 22.38
CA GLN A 106 -16.58 6.47 22.14
C GLN A 106 -16.54 5.03 21.62
N GLY A 107 -15.55 4.67 20.80
CA GLY A 107 -15.35 3.28 20.38
C GLY A 107 -15.09 2.34 21.56
N VAL A 108 -14.22 2.72 22.51
CA VAL A 108 -14.01 1.89 23.72
C VAL A 108 -15.25 1.82 24.59
N ASN A 109 -16.00 2.91 24.74
CA ASN A 109 -17.30 2.85 25.44
C ASN A 109 -18.28 1.88 24.76
N LEU A 110 -18.24 1.77 23.44
CA LEU A 110 -19.02 0.81 22.69
C LEU A 110 -18.55 -0.63 22.93
N LEU A 111 -17.23 -0.87 22.99
CA LEU A 111 -16.66 -2.16 23.37
C LEU A 111 -17.15 -2.61 24.74
N LEU A 112 -17.18 -1.70 25.72
CA LEU A 112 -17.65 -1.98 27.07
C LEU A 112 -19.14 -2.34 27.15
N THR A 113 -19.95 -1.87 26.20
CA THR A 113 -21.41 -2.06 26.20
C THR A 113 -21.88 -3.17 25.27
N GLN A 114 -21.20 -3.40 24.13
CA GLN A 114 -21.62 -4.33 23.08
C GLN A 114 -20.62 -5.49 22.84
N GLY A 115 -19.49 -5.51 23.55
CA GLY A 115 -18.49 -6.57 23.47
C GLY A 115 -17.84 -6.73 22.09
N THR A 116 -17.52 -7.98 21.73
CA THR A 116 -16.72 -8.34 20.54
C THR A 116 -17.35 -8.01 19.19
N SER A 117 -18.67 -7.71 19.16
CA SER A 117 -19.38 -7.27 17.95
C SER A 117 -18.84 -5.96 17.32
N THR A 118 -17.97 -5.25 18.06
CA THR A 118 -17.40 -3.97 17.67
C THR A 118 -15.97 -4.07 17.11
N GLU A 119 -15.35 -5.26 17.11
CA GLU A 119 -13.92 -5.47 16.82
C GLU A 119 -13.50 -4.87 15.47
N ASP A 120 -14.26 -5.10 14.39
CA ASP A 120 -13.97 -4.57 13.05
C ASP A 120 -14.06 -3.04 13.00
N PHE A 121 -15.01 -2.45 13.73
CA PHE A 121 -15.18 -1.01 13.80
C PHE A 121 -14.01 -0.36 14.54
N LEU A 122 -13.58 -0.95 15.66
CA LEU A 122 -12.42 -0.50 16.42
C LEU A 122 -11.13 -0.63 15.63
N ALA A 123 -10.94 -1.75 14.92
CA ALA A 123 -9.79 -1.94 14.03
C ALA A 123 -9.77 -0.91 12.90
N SER A 124 -10.94 -0.51 12.39
CA SER A 124 -11.06 0.56 11.42
C SER A 124 -10.73 1.94 12.01
N ILE A 125 -11.11 2.24 13.25
CA ILE A 125 -10.71 3.49 13.94
C ILE A 125 -9.20 3.51 14.15
N ASP A 126 -8.62 2.41 14.63
CA ASP A 126 -7.17 2.25 14.83
C ASP A 126 -6.39 2.59 13.54
N GLY A 127 -6.84 2.05 12.41
CA GLY A 127 -6.25 2.35 11.10
C GLY A 127 -6.51 3.78 10.58
N ASP A 128 -7.64 4.40 10.94
CA ASP A 128 -7.91 5.80 10.56
C ASP A 128 -7.02 6.77 11.36
N VAL A 129 -6.72 6.48 12.63
CA VAL A 129 -5.74 7.27 13.40
C VAL A 129 -4.35 7.13 12.79
N VAL A 130 -3.94 5.92 12.38
CA VAL A 130 -2.67 5.73 11.66
C VAL A 130 -2.62 6.60 10.40
N GLN A 131 -3.68 6.60 9.58
CA GLN A 131 -3.74 7.48 8.40
C GLN A 131 -3.63 8.96 8.75
N LEU A 132 -4.29 9.39 9.82
CA LEU A 132 -4.22 10.78 10.30
C LEU A 132 -2.78 11.16 10.65
N ILE A 133 -2.07 10.30 11.39
CA ILE A 133 -0.65 10.51 11.72
C ILE A 133 0.20 10.57 10.45
N THR A 134 0.01 9.64 9.51
CA THR A 134 0.73 9.65 8.22
C THR A 134 0.44 10.91 7.40
N ALA A 135 -0.80 11.42 7.41
CA ALA A 135 -1.15 12.66 6.73
C ALA A 135 -0.43 13.87 7.35
N ILE A 136 -0.33 13.93 8.68
CA ILE A 136 0.41 14.96 9.39
C ILE A 136 1.91 14.89 9.09
N GLU A 137 2.51 13.70 9.09
CA GLU A 137 3.91 13.50 8.68
C GLU A 137 4.16 14.04 7.26
N LYS A 138 3.25 13.76 6.32
CA LYS A 138 3.33 14.31 4.96
C LYS A 138 3.25 15.84 4.94
N ILE A 139 2.37 16.44 5.73
CA ILE A 139 2.27 17.91 5.84
C ILE A 139 3.58 18.51 6.35
N LEU A 140 4.20 17.90 7.37
CA LEU A 140 5.50 18.34 7.89
C LEU A 140 6.60 18.26 6.82
N LEU A 141 6.68 17.12 6.12
CA LEU A 141 7.64 16.90 5.03
C LEU A 141 7.45 17.92 3.89
N SER A 142 6.22 18.14 3.43
CA SER A 142 5.91 19.13 2.40
C SER A 142 6.21 20.56 2.85
N ALA A 143 6.16 20.85 4.15
CA ALA A 143 6.57 22.13 4.71
C ALA A 143 8.09 22.24 4.97
N GLY A 144 8.87 21.20 4.67
CA GLY A 144 10.32 21.16 4.97
C GLY A 144 10.62 21.15 6.47
N ARG A 145 9.68 20.69 7.31
CA ARG A 145 9.79 20.66 8.77
C ARG A 145 9.95 19.22 9.26
N SER A 146 10.80 19.04 10.27
CA SER A 146 10.95 17.78 11.01
C SER A 146 10.27 17.80 12.38
N SER A 147 9.71 18.95 12.78
CA SER A 147 9.12 19.16 14.11
C SER A 147 7.76 19.84 14.04
N LEU A 148 6.88 19.42 14.95
CA LEU A 148 5.58 20.03 15.21
C LEU A 148 5.73 21.42 15.85
N LEU A 149 4.87 22.36 15.47
CA LEU A 149 4.64 23.60 16.20
C LEU A 149 3.96 23.31 17.54
N ASP A 150 3.99 24.28 18.46
CA ASP A 150 3.40 24.11 19.79
C ASP A 150 1.91 23.78 19.75
N ASP A 151 1.13 24.46 18.89
CA ASP A 151 -0.30 24.20 18.78
C ASP A 151 -0.61 22.87 18.08
N GLU A 152 0.18 22.49 17.06
CA GLU A 152 0.11 21.16 16.43
C GLU A 152 0.41 20.05 17.44
N ARG A 153 1.44 20.25 18.28
CA ARG A 153 1.84 19.34 19.35
C ARG A 153 0.77 19.23 20.43
N LYS A 154 0.11 20.32 20.82
CA LYS A 154 -1.02 20.30 21.78
C LYS A 154 -2.16 19.42 21.29
N LEU A 155 -2.56 19.54 20.02
CA LEU A 155 -3.60 18.70 19.44
C LEU A 155 -3.23 17.21 19.49
N LEU A 156 -2.00 16.88 19.08
CA LEU A 156 -1.52 15.49 19.11
C LEU A 156 -1.37 14.95 20.54
N ASN A 157 -0.97 15.77 21.50
CA ASN A 157 -0.95 15.38 22.92
C ASN A 157 -2.36 15.04 23.44
N SER A 158 -3.39 15.77 23.02
CA SER A 158 -4.79 15.46 23.38
C SER A 158 -5.23 14.11 22.81
N LEU A 159 -4.89 13.81 21.55
CA LEU A 159 -5.16 12.50 20.95
C LEU A 159 -4.38 11.38 21.65
N HIS A 160 -3.10 11.62 21.96
CA HIS A 160 -2.27 10.69 22.72
C HIS A 160 -2.86 10.38 24.09
N GLN A 161 -3.32 11.39 24.82
CA GLN A 161 -3.98 11.20 26.11
C GLN A 161 -5.27 10.37 25.97
N ALA A 162 -6.12 10.67 24.99
CA ALA A 162 -7.32 9.87 24.71
C ALA A 162 -7.00 8.38 24.45
N LEU A 163 -5.91 8.11 23.72
CA LEU A 163 -5.44 6.74 23.46
C LEU A 163 -4.94 6.05 24.74
N LEU A 164 -4.23 6.76 25.62
CA LEU A 164 -3.79 6.25 26.91
C LEU A 164 -4.95 5.98 27.86
N ASP A 165 -5.94 6.88 27.92
CA ASP A 165 -7.14 6.71 28.73
C ASP A 165 -7.95 5.48 28.27
N CYS A 166 -8.05 5.27 26.95
CA CYS A 166 -8.61 4.06 26.36
C CYS A 166 -7.84 2.79 26.80
N LYS A 167 -6.50 2.86 26.85
CA LYS A 167 -5.65 1.74 27.30
C LYS A 167 -5.86 1.43 28.79
N ALA A 168 -5.90 2.46 29.63
CA ALA A 168 -6.19 2.30 31.06
C ALA A 168 -7.57 1.67 31.29
N THR A 169 -8.59 2.20 30.60
CA THR A 169 -9.99 1.73 30.70
C THR A 169 -10.14 0.26 30.29
N THR A 170 -9.52 -0.15 29.19
CA THR A 170 -9.55 -1.55 28.72
C THR A 170 -8.76 -2.47 29.67
N GLY A 171 -7.61 -2.01 30.17
CA GLY A 171 -6.81 -2.72 31.18
C GLY A 171 -7.57 -2.99 32.49
N GLU A 172 -8.26 -1.99 33.04
CA GLU A 172 -9.11 -2.15 34.24
C GLU A 172 -10.21 -3.20 34.06
N LYS A 173 -10.66 -3.42 32.82
CA LYS A 173 -11.70 -4.37 32.46
C LYS A 173 -11.13 -5.70 31.96
N SER A 174 -9.81 -5.88 31.95
CA SER A 174 -9.14 -7.06 31.39
C SER A 174 -9.55 -7.36 29.94
N LEU A 175 -9.77 -6.30 29.16
CA LEU A 175 -10.07 -6.37 27.73
C LEU A 175 -8.82 -6.06 26.92
N ASP A 176 -8.72 -6.66 25.73
CA ASP A 176 -7.66 -6.34 24.78
C ASP A 176 -7.75 -4.87 24.33
N TYR A 177 -6.61 -4.20 24.29
CA TYR A 177 -6.53 -2.80 23.86
C TYR A 177 -6.62 -2.68 22.32
N PRO A 178 -7.67 -2.03 21.78
CA PRO A 178 -7.92 -2.05 20.34
C PRO A 178 -7.04 -1.10 19.51
N TYR A 179 -6.40 -0.10 20.14
CA TYR A 179 -5.74 1.01 19.43
C TYR A 179 -4.21 0.97 19.48
N THR A 180 -3.65 -0.24 19.47
CA THR A 180 -2.20 -0.45 19.59
C THR A 180 -1.43 0.23 18.46
N ARG A 181 -1.93 0.22 17.21
CA ARG A 181 -1.24 0.82 16.06
C ARG A 181 -1.29 2.35 16.12
N ALA A 182 -2.47 2.89 16.40
CA ALA A 182 -2.72 4.31 16.61
C ALA A 182 -1.82 4.92 17.69
N LEU A 183 -1.78 4.31 18.88
CA LEU A 183 -0.95 4.78 20.00
C LEU A 183 0.52 4.83 19.60
N THR A 184 0.97 3.81 18.88
CA THR A 184 2.36 3.69 18.45
C THR A 184 2.76 4.76 17.46
N ALA A 185 1.98 4.93 16.39
CA ALA A 185 2.20 5.96 15.38
C ALA A 185 2.22 7.35 16.05
N THR A 186 1.30 7.59 16.99
CA THR A 186 1.21 8.85 17.73
C THR A 186 2.45 9.09 18.61
N CYS A 187 2.91 8.09 19.38
CA CYS A 187 4.11 8.21 20.19
C CYS A 187 5.36 8.48 19.32
N ILE A 188 5.45 7.79 18.20
CA ILE A 188 6.52 7.94 17.20
C ILE A 188 6.61 9.37 16.70
N LEU A 189 5.48 9.97 16.28
CA LEU A 189 5.44 11.34 15.77
C LEU A 189 5.72 12.38 16.87
N LEU A 190 5.23 12.14 18.09
CA LEU A 190 5.47 13.02 19.23
C LEU A 190 6.91 12.97 19.76
N GLY A 191 7.65 11.89 19.45
CA GLY A 191 8.98 11.64 20.00
C GLY A 191 8.95 11.20 21.47
N VAL A 192 7.87 10.55 21.91
CA VAL A 192 7.70 10.08 23.29
C VAL A 192 7.86 8.56 23.38
N PRO A 193 8.21 8.01 24.56
CA PRO A 193 8.32 6.58 24.74
C PRO A 193 7.02 5.85 24.39
N ILE A 194 7.13 4.81 23.58
CA ILE A 194 6.03 3.91 23.28
C ILE A 194 5.77 3.07 24.55
N PRO A 195 4.53 3.03 25.09
CA PRO A 195 4.22 2.18 26.23
C PRO A 195 4.59 0.73 25.95
N ALA A 196 5.19 0.04 26.94
CA ALA A 196 5.49 -1.37 26.82
C ALA A 196 4.23 -2.12 26.37
N SER A 197 4.38 -2.95 25.33
CA SER A 197 3.29 -3.84 24.93
C SER A 197 3.07 -4.81 26.07
N ASP A 198 1.82 -4.94 26.53
CA ASP A 198 1.39 -6.17 27.19
C ASP A 198 1.79 -7.30 26.23
N ASN A 199 2.57 -8.26 26.73
CA ASN A 199 3.22 -9.30 25.92
C ASN A 199 2.29 -9.72 24.78
N LEU A 200 2.81 -9.73 23.55
CA LEU A 200 2.15 -10.34 22.41
C LEU A 200 1.93 -11.81 22.77
N ASN A 201 0.84 -12.11 23.48
CA ASN A 201 0.38 -13.43 23.85
C ASN A 201 -0.12 -14.04 22.53
N THR A 202 0.85 -14.43 21.72
CA THR A 202 0.66 -15.38 20.65
C THR A 202 0.16 -16.66 21.31
N PRO A 203 -0.95 -17.24 20.84
CA PRO A 203 -1.41 -18.52 21.36
C PRO A 203 -0.26 -19.53 21.30
N ASN A 204 0.03 -20.11 22.47
CA ASN A 204 1.04 -21.10 22.82
C ASN A 204 1.64 -21.96 21.67
N ASN A 205 2.98 -22.13 21.75
CA ASN A 205 3.83 -23.20 21.18
C ASN A 205 4.29 -23.19 19.71
N THR A 206 3.84 -22.30 18.81
CA THR A 206 4.32 -22.31 17.41
C THR A 206 5.54 -21.43 17.12
N LEU A 207 5.85 -20.45 17.97
CA LEU A 207 6.92 -19.48 17.68
C LEU A 207 8.35 -20.08 17.74
N GLN A 208 8.58 -21.25 18.35
CA GLN A 208 9.95 -21.74 18.58
C GLN A 208 10.58 -22.51 17.41
N VAL A 209 9.83 -22.81 16.35
CA VAL A 209 10.36 -23.61 15.24
C VAL A 209 10.93 -22.68 14.17
N ALA A 210 12.16 -22.94 13.75
CA ALA A 210 12.75 -22.27 12.60
C ALA A 210 11.83 -22.46 11.37
N PRO A 211 11.62 -21.41 10.55
CA PRO A 211 10.76 -21.55 9.37
C PRO A 211 11.29 -22.66 8.47
N PRO A 212 10.40 -23.42 7.79
CA PRO A 212 10.83 -24.42 6.83
C PRO A 212 11.62 -23.75 5.69
N GLU A 213 12.53 -24.50 5.09
CA GLU A 213 13.23 -24.02 3.90
C GLU A 213 12.23 -23.79 2.76
N ALA A 214 12.37 -22.67 2.05
CA ALA A 214 11.52 -22.36 0.92
C ALA A 214 11.75 -23.38 -0.22
N LYS A 215 10.65 -23.86 -0.81
CA LYS A 215 10.67 -24.87 -1.91
C LYS A 215 11.52 -24.43 -3.10
N GLU A 216 11.47 -23.14 -3.44
CA GLU A 216 12.32 -22.54 -4.46
C GLU A 216 12.90 -21.24 -3.94
N THR A 217 14.15 -20.97 -4.33
CA THR A 217 14.90 -19.80 -3.90
C THR A 217 15.70 -19.18 -5.03
N PHE A 218 16.10 -17.93 -4.86
CA PHE A 218 17.09 -17.26 -5.69
C PHE A 218 18.18 -16.63 -4.81
N GLU A 219 19.32 -16.28 -5.41
CA GLU A 219 20.38 -15.56 -4.70
C GLU A 219 20.30 -14.05 -4.96
N MET A 220 20.43 -13.25 -3.91
CA MET A 220 20.60 -11.80 -3.98
C MET A 220 21.57 -11.35 -2.91
N ASN A 221 22.66 -10.69 -3.34
CA ASN A 221 23.67 -10.14 -2.45
C ASN A 221 24.23 -11.17 -1.42
N GLY A 222 24.52 -12.38 -1.91
CA GLY A 222 25.02 -13.48 -1.07
C GLY A 222 23.99 -14.12 -0.13
N ARG A 223 22.70 -13.77 -0.25
CA ARG A 223 21.60 -14.38 0.52
C ARG A 223 20.72 -15.23 -0.37
N LYS A 224 20.35 -16.42 0.12
CA LYS A 224 19.34 -17.29 -0.47
C LYS A 224 17.95 -16.84 0.01
N LEU A 225 17.07 -16.45 -0.91
CA LEU A 225 15.76 -15.85 -0.62
C LEU A 225 14.63 -16.63 -1.28
N PRO A 226 13.43 -16.70 -0.66
CA PRO A 226 12.28 -17.35 -1.27
C PRO A 226 11.83 -16.62 -2.53
N ARG A 227 11.25 -17.34 -3.51
CA ARG A 227 10.75 -16.73 -4.75
C ARG A 227 9.36 -16.09 -4.64
N ILE A 228 8.74 -16.11 -3.45
CA ILE A 228 7.49 -15.40 -3.16
C ILE A 228 7.74 -14.42 -2.02
N PHE A 229 7.43 -13.14 -2.26
CA PHE A 229 7.46 -12.08 -1.26
C PHE A 229 6.02 -11.69 -0.92
N SER A 230 5.73 -11.46 0.36
CA SER A 230 4.42 -11.00 0.81
C SER A 230 4.38 -9.47 0.81
N GLY A 231 3.65 -8.88 -0.14
CA GLY A 231 3.50 -7.43 -0.26
C GLY A 231 2.47 -6.88 0.73
N LEU A 232 2.84 -5.86 1.50
CA LEU A 232 2.02 -5.28 2.58
C LEU A 232 1.31 -3.98 2.17
N TRP A 233 1.22 -3.68 0.88
CA TRP A 233 0.64 -2.43 0.37
C TRP A 233 -0.83 -2.22 0.79
N GLN A 234 -1.60 -3.28 1.05
CA GLN A 234 -2.96 -3.16 1.57
C GLN A 234 -3.03 -2.64 3.01
N MET A 235 -1.91 -2.56 3.74
CA MET A 235 -1.84 -1.89 5.04
C MET A 235 -1.75 -0.36 4.92
N SER A 236 -1.66 0.19 3.70
CA SER A 236 -1.61 1.64 3.46
C SER A 236 -2.87 2.41 3.88
N SER A 237 -4.02 1.73 4.01
CA SER A 237 -5.30 2.38 4.27
C SER A 237 -6.37 1.38 4.75
N PRO A 238 -7.24 1.72 5.73
CA PRO A 238 -8.45 0.96 6.02
C PRO A 238 -9.42 0.79 4.85
N SER A 239 -9.24 1.54 3.74
CA SER A 239 -9.98 1.31 2.50
C SER A 239 -9.76 -0.10 1.92
N TRP A 240 -8.64 -0.75 2.29
CA TRP A 240 -8.34 -2.14 1.95
C TRP A 240 -8.78 -3.12 3.05
N GLY A 241 -9.57 -2.64 4.02
CA GLY A 241 -9.95 -3.32 5.24
C GLY A 241 -8.97 -3.06 6.38
N SER A 242 -9.35 -3.44 7.59
CA SER A 242 -8.52 -3.34 8.78
C SER A 242 -8.76 -4.54 9.68
N ALA A 243 -7.73 -4.91 10.41
CA ALA A 243 -7.78 -5.99 11.37
C ALA A 243 -7.11 -5.56 12.68
N PRO A 244 -7.54 -6.14 13.82
CA PRO A 244 -6.84 -6.01 15.09
C PRO A 244 -5.36 -6.42 14.97
N THR A 245 -4.51 -5.77 15.77
CA THR A 245 -3.07 -6.06 15.77
C THR A 245 -2.79 -7.53 16.07
N SER A 246 -3.52 -8.14 16.99
CA SER A 246 -3.38 -9.57 17.34
C SER A 246 -3.58 -10.48 16.13
N LYS A 247 -4.61 -10.25 15.30
CA LYS A 247 -4.86 -11.02 14.06
C LYS A 247 -3.76 -10.81 13.03
N ILE A 248 -3.27 -9.57 12.89
CA ILE A 248 -2.14 -9.26 11.99
C ILE A 248 -0.87 -10.02 12.41
N ILE A 249 -0.51 -9.97 13.70
CA ILE A 249 0.67 -10.66 14.25
C ILE A 249 0.54 -12.18 14.16
N ALA A 250 -0.64 -12.73 14.43
CA ALA A 250 -0.91 -14.15 14.27
C ALA A 250 -0.71 -14.58 12.80
N GLN A 251 -1.19 -13.78 11.85
CA GLN A 251 -1.03 -14.09 10.44
C GLN A 251 0.42 -13.97 9.95
N PHE A 252 1.19 -12.98 10.43
CA PHE A 252 2.64 -12.97 10.18
C PHE A 252 3.31 -14.25 10.67
N SER A 253 2.94 -14.72 11.86
CA SER A 253 3.48 -15.96 12.43
C SER A 253 3.13 -17.18 11.57
N GLN A 254 1.88 -17.24 11.07
CA GLN A 254 1.44 -18.28 10.14
C GLN A 254 2.23 -18.26 8.83
N TYR A 255 2.42 -17.08 8.23
CA TYR A 255 3.19 -16.93 6.99
C TYR A 255 4.63 -17.43 7.14
N VAL A 256 5.31 -17.01 8.21
CA VAL A 256 6.67 -17.47 8.50
C VAL A 256 6.71 -18.98 8.72
N SER A 257 5.73 -19.54 9.44
CA SER A 257 5.62 -20.99 9.67
C SER A 257 5.38 -21.79 8.37
N SER A 258 4.79 -21.17 7.35
CA SER A 258 4.60 -21.75 6.01
C SER A 258 5.78 -21.51 5.06
N GLY A 259 6.87 -20.89 5.53
CA GLY A 259 8.06 -20.59 4.72
C GLY A 259 7.98 -19.28 3.91
N LEU A 260 6.90 -18.51 4.06
CA LEU A 260 6.76 -17.17 3.49
C LEU A 260 7.47 -16.15 4.40
N VAL A 261 8.79 -16.12 4.31
CA VAL A 261 9.65 -15.35 5.22
C VAL A 261 10.08 -13.99 4.68
N ALA A 262 9.80 -13.67 3.42
CA ALA A 262 10.15 -12.39 2.81
C ALA A 262 8.93 -11.49 2.67
N PHE A 263 9.06 -10.24 3.12
CA PHE A 263 7.99 -9.25 3.15
C PHE A 263 8.42 -7.99 2.42
N ASP A 264 7.54 -7.45 1.56
CA ASP A 264 7.75 -6.20 0.85
C ASP A 264 6.80 -5.12 1.38
N MET A 265 7.35 -3.94 1.69
CA MET A 265 6.63 -2.78 2.19
C MET A 265 7.21 -1.48 1.63
N ALA A 266 6.77 -0.33 2.12
CA ALA A 266 7.27 0.99 1.73
C ALA A 266 7.01 2.02 2.83
N ASP A 267 7.77 3.11 2.81
CA ASP A 267 7.61 4.28 3.70
C ASP A 267 6.19 4.86 3.73
N HIS A 268 5.47 4.80 2.61
CA HIS A 268 4.11 5.34 2.48
C HIS A 268 3.00 4.29 2.70
N TYR A 269 3.33 3.04 3.05
CA TYR A 269 2.34 1.99 3.33
C TYR A 269 1.83 2.05 4.78
N GLY A 270 1.28 3.20 5.18
CA GLY A 270 0.67 3.37 6.50
C GLY A 270 1.61 2.94 7.62
N ASP A 271 1.18 1.96 8.42
CA ASP A 271 1.91 1.38 9.55
C ASP A 271 2.62 0.06 9.25
N ALA A 272 2.73 -0.35 7.98
CA ALA A 272 3.30 -1.66 7.60
C ALA A 272 4.68 -1.92 8.24
N GLU A 273 5.60 -0.96 8.14
CA GLU A 273 6.95 -1.06 8.72
C GLU A 273 6.92 -1.16 10.25
N ILE A 274 6.02 -0.43 10.91
CA ILE A 274 5.90 -0.39 12.37
C ILE A 274 5.36 -1.74 12.88
N VAL A 275 4.30 -2.24 12.26
CA VAL A 275 3.66 -3.50 12.67
C VAL A 275 4.58 -4.69 12.37
N PHE A 276 5.19 -4.72 11.18
CA PHE A 276 6.17 -5.75 10.83
C PHE A 276 7.42 -5.67 11.71
N GLY A 277 7.97 -4.48 11.95
CA GLY A 277 9.16 -4.30 12.77
C GLY A 277 8.99 -4.87 14.18
N ARG A 278 7.82 -4.65 14.78
CA ARG A 278 7.45 -5.25 16.07
C ARG A 278 7.32 -6.77 16.02
N PHE A 279 6.67 -7.29 14.99
CA PHE A 279 6.59 -8.73 14.77
C PHE A 279 8.01 -9.33 14.69
N ASN A 280 8.86 -8.79 13.82
CA ASN A 280 10.23 -9.28 13.64
C ASN A 280 11.09 -9.15 14.91
N ALA A 281 10.97 -8.04 15.64
CA ALA A 281 11.68 -7.83 16.90
C ALA A 281 11.26 -8.83 18.00
N SER A 282 9.97 -9.22 18.02
CA SER A 282 9.44 -10.21 18.96
C SER A 282 9.59 -11.66 18.50
N TYR A 283 9.84 -11.90 17.21
CA TYR A 283 10.05 -13.24 16.68
C TYR A 283 11.32 -13.86 17.28
N PRO A 284 11.27 -15.11 17.80
CA PRO A 284 12.37 -15.67 18.59
C PRO A 284 13.56 -16.12 17.73
N VAL A 285 13.33 -16.49 16.46
CA VAL A 285 14.40 -16.89 15.55
C VAL A 285 14.92 -15.66 14.82
N LYS A 286 16.03 -15.09 15.31
CA LYS A 286 16.66 -13.92 14.70
C LYS A 286 17.16 -14.22 13.28
N GLY A 287 16.91 -13.30 12.36
CA GLY A 287 17.25 -13.47 10.94
C GLY A 287 16.35 -14.44 10.18
N ALA A 288 15.24 -14.91 10.77
CA ALA A 288 14.29 -15.79 10.10
C ALA A 288 13.52 -15.11 8.96
N THR A 289 13.35 -13.79 9.02
CA THR A 289 12.60 -13.02 8.01
C THR A 289 13.51 -12.12 7.19
N PHE A 290 13.05 -11.73 6.00
CA PHE A 290 13.69 -10.77 5.12
C PHE A 290 12.75 -9.59 4.84
N ALA A 291 13.18 -8.36 5.11
CA ALA A 291 12.36 -7.17 4.94
C ALA A 291 12.84 -6.28 3.78
N GLY A 292 12.04 -6.19 2.72
CA GLY A 292 12.18 -5.18 1.68
C GLY A 292 11.33 -3.95 1.98
N THR A 293 11.94 -2.77 2.09
CA THR A 293 11.20 -1.50 2.17
C THR A 293 11.65 -0.53 1.08
N LYS A 294 11.06 0.67 1.04
CA LYS A 294 11.29 1.67 -0.01
C LYS A 294 11.64 3.04 0.56
N TYR A 295 12.43 3.77 -0.22
CA TYR A 295 12.50 5.22 -0.16
C TYR A 295 11.80 5.78 -1.40
N CYS A 296 10.59 6.31 -1.22
CA CYS A 296 9.81 6.90 -2.28
C CYS A 296 9.87 8.43 -2.27
N VAL A 297 10.41 9.01 -3.33
CA VAL A 297 10.40 10.45 -3.57
C VAL A 297 9.29 10.78 -4.55
N PHE A 298 8.17 11.30 -4.02
CA PHE A 298 6.99 11.72 -4.79
C PHE A 298 6.87 13.23 -4.98
N ASN A 299 7.64 14.02 -4.23
CA ASN A 299 7.63 15.48 -4.29
C ASN A 299 9.04 15.99 -4.61
N PRO A 300 9.17 17.10 -5.37
CA PRO A 300 10.48 17.66 -5.67
C PRO A 300 11.23 17.95 -4.37
N MET A 301 12.52 17.59 -4.34
CA MET A 301 13.37 17.79 -3.18
C MET A 301 14.81 18.07 -3.60
N THR A 302 15.56 18.73 -2.73
CA THR A 302 17.02 18.78 -2.83
C THR A 302 17.60 17.52 -2.21
N VAL A 303 18.39 16.78 -2.97
CA VAL A 303 19.08 15.58 -2.48
C VAL A 303 20.35 16.01 -1.75
N THR A 304 20.40 15.74 -0.45
CA THR A 304 21.61 15.85 0.35
C THR A 304 21.88 14.54 1.09
N ARG A 305 23.12 14.33 1.52
CA ARG A 305 23.51 13.16 2.31
C ARG A 305 22.68 13.06 3.60
N GLU A 306 22.46 14.20 4.27
CA GLU A 306 21.71 14.28 5.52
C GLU A 306 20.25 13.89 5.31
N ALA A 307 19.63 14.35 4.22
CA ALA A 307 18.23 14.01 3.90
C ALA A 307 18.09 12.50 3.64
N VAL A 308 18.99 11.91 2.87
CA VAL A 308 19.03 10.46 2.61
C VAL A 308 19.27 9.68 3.91
N GLN A 309 20.21 10.10 4.74
CA GLN A 309 20.53 9.43 6.01
C GLN A 309 19.40 9.52 7.02
N ALA A 310 18.72 10.66 7.13
CA ALA A 310 17.55 10.85 8.00
C ALA A 310 16.43 9.90 7.60
N ASN A 311 16.22 9.76 6.30
CA ASN A 311 15.24 8.89 5.72
C ASN A 311 15.60 7.40 5.96
N VAL A 312 16.88 6.99 5.82
CA VAL A 312 17.34 5.64 6.26
C VAL A 312 17.14 5.42 7.76
N SER A 313 17.48 6.39 8.61
CA SER A 313 17.25 6.32 10.07
C SER A 313 15.78 6.05 10.40
N GLU A 314 14.87 6.68 9.66
CA GLU A 314 13.44 6.54 9.89
C GLU A 314 12.95 5.11 9.63
N ARG A 315 13.42 4.46 8.56
CA ARG A 315 13.08 3.05 8.31
C ARG A 315 13.68 2.11 9.32
N CYS A 316 14.94 2.33 9.73
CA CYS A 316 15.56 1.56 10.80
C CYS A 316 14.73 1.62 12.08
N ARG A 317 14.26 2.83 12.44
CA ARG A 317 13.39 3.07 13.59
C ARG A 317 12.04 2.36 13.47
N ARG A 318 11.36 2.51 12.33
CA ARG A 318 10.04 1.89 12.09
C ARG A 318 10.12 0.36 12.07
N LEU A 319 11.13 -0.20 11.40
CA LEU A 319 11.39 -1.64 11.33
C LEU A 319 12.03 -2.23 12.59
N GLN A 320 12.44 -1.40 13.56
CA GLN A 320 13.16 -1.81 14.77
C GLN A 320 14.42 -2.64 14.45
N THR A 321 15.23 -2.17 13.50
CA THR A 321 16.47 -2.82 13.07
C THR A 321 17.59 -1.79 12.90
N ASP A 322 18.83 -2.20 13.15
CA ASP A 322 20.01 -1.38 12.86
C ASP A 322 20.43 -1.44 11.38
N LYS A 323 19.90 -2.43 10.64
CA LYS A 323 20.21 -2.67 9.23
C LYS A 323 18.99 -3.15 8.45
N ILE A 324 18.69 -2.47 7.35
CA ILE A 324 17.60 -2.79 6.42
C ILE A 324 18.07 -3.91 5.48
N ASP A 325 17.33 -5.01 5.35
CA ASP A 325 17.75 -6.13 4.48
C ASP A 325 17.79 -5.73 3.00
N LEU A 326 16.73 -5.08 2.52
CA LEU A 326 16.62 -4.50 1.18
C LEU A 326 15.95 -3.12 1.25
N LEU A 327 16.65 -2.09 0.77
CA LEU A 327 16.09 -0.77 0.56
C LEU A 327 15.97 -0.50 -0.94
N GLN A 328 14.75 -0.25 -1.42
CA GLN A 328 14.46 0.01 -2.83
C GLN A 328 14.19 1.49 -3.04
N PHE A 329 14.90 2.11 -3.98
CA PHE A 329 14.72 3.53 -4.27
C PHE A 329 13.67 3.74 -5.36
N HIS A 330 12.70 4.63 -5.10
CA HIS A 330 11.70 5.07 -6.06
C HIS A 330 11.82 6.58 -6.26
N TRP A 331 11.95 7.01 -7.50
CA TRP A 331 12.14 8.41 -7.87
C TRP A 331 11.10 8.83 -8.92
N GLN A 332 10.35 9.89 -8.63
CA GLN A 332 9.29 10.38 -9.51
C GLN A 332 9.83 11.15 -10.73
N PHE A 333 10.92 11.91 -10.56
CA PHE A 333 11.34 13.00 -11.47
C PHE A 333 12.53 12.61 -12.35
N TYR A 334 12.30 11.83 -13.39
CA TYR A 334 13.39 11.27 -14.22
C TYR A 334 14.26 12.31 -14.92
N GLU A 335 13.68 13.48 -15.16
CA GLU A 335 14.33 14.65 -15.72
C GLU A 335 15.31 15.31 -14.74
N ASP A 336 15.19 15.01 -13.44
CA ASP A 336 16.09 15.46 -12.39
C ASP A 336 17.15 14.38 -12.10
N PRO A 337 18.43 14.60 -12.48
CA PRO A 337 19.48 13.60 -12.33
C PRO A 337 19.93 13.36 -10.87
N GLN A 338 19.39 14.11 -9.90
CA GLN A 338 19.71 13.95 -8.47
C GLN A 338 19.45 12.52 -7.93
N TYR A 339 18.68 11.68 -8.64
CA TYR A 339 18.54 10.26 -8.29
C TYR A 339 19.88 9.51 -8.24
N ILE A 340 20.88 9.91 -9.04
CA ILE A 340 22.22 9.31 -9.01
C ILE A 340 22.91 9.60 -7.67
N ASP A 341 22.88 10.85 -7.21
CA ASP A 341 23.50 11.23 -5.94
C ASP A 341 22.77 10.61 -4.75
N ALA A 342 21.43 10.51 -4.81
CA ALA A 342 20.65 9.81 -3.80
C ALA A 342 21.08 8.35 -3.69
N LEU A 343 21.20 7.65 -4.83
CA LEU A 343 21.64 6.25 -4.87
C LEU A 343 23.09 6.06 -4.39
N ARG A 344 24.00 7.00 -4.68
CA ARG A 344 25.36 7.00 -4.11
C ARG A 344 25.33 7.07 -2.59
N PHE A 345 24.60 8.04 -2.04
CA PHE A 345 24.48 8.18 -0.59
C PHE A 345 23.83 6.96 0.07
N LEU A 346 22.85 6.33 -0.59
CA LEU A 346 22.25 5.07 -0.13
C LEU A 346 23.25 3.90 -0.17
N ALA A 347 24.05 3.78 -1.22
CA ALA A 347 25.05 2.73 -1.36
C ALA A 347 26.19 2.85 -0.33
N GLU A 348 26.51 4.07 0.10
CA GLU A 348 27.53 4.35 1.11
C GLU A 348 27.02 4.18 2.55
N ASP A 349 25.70 4.14 2.78
CA ASP A 349 25.14 4.02 4.13
C ASP A 349 25.20 2.55 4.60
N PRO A 350 25.97 2.22 5.66
CA PRO A 350 26.19 0.83 6.09
C PRO A 350 24.92 0.15 6.64
N ARG A 351 23.88 0.93 6.93
CA ARG A 351 22.57 0.44 7.39
C ARG A 351 21.72 -0.08 6.23
N VAL A 352 22.11 0.19 4.98
CA VAL A 352 21.49 -0.40 3.78
C VAL A 352 22.18 -1.73 3.49
N GLY A 353 21.50 -2.84 3.72
CA GLY A 353 22.03 -4.19 3.48
C GLY A 353 22.11 -4.53 1.99
N THR A 354 21.04 -4.28 1.26
CA THR A 354 20.95 -4.48 -0.19
C THR A 354 20.26 -3.28 -0.80
N LEU A 355 20.84 -2.72 -1.87
CA LEU A 355 20.24 -1.61 -2.62
C LEU A 355 19.50 -2.14 -3.86
N GLY A 356 18.23 -1.78 -3.97
CA GLY A 356 17.39 -2.04 -5.13
C GLY A 356 16.76 -0.77 -5.68
N LEU A 357 16.09 -0.90 -6.82
CA LEU A 357 15.28 0.12 -7.47
C LEU A 357 13.80 -0.29 -7.41
N CYS A 358 12.91 0.68 -7.56
CA CYS A 358 11.48 0.45 -7.71
C CYS A 358 10.96 1.37 -8.81
N ASN A 359 10.30 0.78 -9.81
CA ASN A 359 9.75 1.43 -10.99
C ASN A 359 10.76 2.15 -11.88
N PHE A 360 12.06 1.82 -11.84
CA PHE A 360 13.04 2.35 -12.78
C PHE A 360 12.90 1.72 -14.17
N ASP A 361 12.82 2.54 -15.22
CA ASP A 361 12.87 2.06 -16.60
C ASP A 361 14.29 1.57 -16.98
N THR A 362 14.42 0.88 -18.12
CA THR A 362 15.70 0.30 -18.54
C THR A 362 16.76 1.37 -18.75
N HIS A 363 16.40 2.51 -19.36
CA HIS A 363 17.33 3.58 -19.67
C HIS A 363 17.96 4.17 -18.40
N HIS A 364 17.13 4.46 -17.40
CA HIS A 364 17.59 5.01 -16.13
C HIS A 364 18.36 3.98 -15.31
N MET A 365 17.96 2.70 -15.34
CA MET A 365 18.72 1.62 -14.72
C MET A 365 20.13 1.49 -15.35
N GLU A 366 20.24 1.51 -16.69
CA GLU A 366 21.53 1.52 -17.37
C GLU A 366 22.38 2.74 -17.01
N ASN A 367 21.75 3.92 -16.90
CA ASN A 367 22.44 5.13 -16.47
C ASN A 367 22.98 5.02 -15.03
N ILE A 368 22.22 4.43 -14.11
CA ILE A 368 22.69 4.18 -12.74
C ILE A 368 23.89 3.23 -12.74
N LEU A 369 23.79 2.14 -13.49
CA LEU A 369 24.84 1.11 -13.58
C LEU A 369 26.13 1.65 -14.22
N SER A 370 26.04 2.62 -15.14
CA SER A 370 27.21 3.26 -15.76
C SER A 370 28.01 4.15 -14.80
N HIS A 371 27.44 4.50 -13.64
CA HIS A 371 28.09 5.25 -12.58
C HIS A 371 28.67 4.34 -11.47
N ASP A 372 28.86 3.05 -11.77
CA ASP A 372 29.40 2.03 -10.85
C ASP A 372 28.59 1.82 -9.55
N ILE A 373 27.31 2.21 -9.56
CA ILE A 373 26.40 1.98 -8.44
C ILE A 373 25.86 0.55 -8.53
N LYS A 374 26.20 -0.30 -7.54
CA LYS A 374 25.73 -1.69 -7.52
C LYS A 374 24.25 -1.76 -7.14
N ILE A 375 23.43 -2.16 -8.11
CA ILE A 375 22.01 -2.47 -7.93
C ILE A 375 21.80 -3.98 -7.95
N HIS A 376 21.04 -4.50 -6.99
CA HIS A 376 20.75 -5.93 -6.87
C HIS A 376 19.36 -6.32 -7.39
N SER A 377 18.41 -5.40 -7.34
CA SER A 377 17.06 -5.64 -7.84
C SER A 377 16.41 -4.40 -8.42
N ASN A 378 15.43 -4.60 -9.29
CA ASN A 378 14.47 -3.57 -9.69
C ASN A 378 13.06 -4.12 -9.53
N GLN A 379 12.22 -3.44 -8.75
CA GLN A 379 10.84 -3.85 -8.53
C GLN A 379 9.91 -3.19 -9.56
N VAL A 380 9.29 -3.99 -10.43
CA VAL A 380 8.50 -3.51 -11.57
C VAL A 380 7.21 -4.32 -11.76
N GLN A 381 6.22 -3.75 -12.46
CA GLN A 381 5.02 -4.50 -12.85
C GLN A 381 5.40 -5.58 -13.87
N PHE A 382 5.01 -6.84 -13.62
CA PHE A 382 5.19 -7.92 -14.59
C PHE A 382 4.09 -8.98 -14.41
N SER A 383 3.34 -9.24 -15.47
CA SER A 383 2.28 -10.25 -15.53
C SER A 383 2.07 -10.76 -16.97
N LEU A 384 1.15 -11.70 -17.16
CA LEU A 384 0.67 -12.09 -18.49
C LEU A 384 0.03 -10.93 -19.29
N ILE A 385 -0.45 -9.90 -18.60
CA ILE A 385 -1.11 -8.71 -19.18
C ILE A 385 -0.13 -7.57 -19.42
N ASP A 386 0.97 -7.54 -18.67
CA ASP A 386 2.03 -6.55 -18.83
C ASP A 386 3.37 -7.25 -18.83
N SER A 387 3.88 -7.53 -20.02
CA SER A 387 5.16 -8.19 -20.25
C SER A 387 6.22 -7.23 -20.81
N ARG A 388 6.04 -5.92 -20.63
CA ARG A 388 7.03 -4.90 -21.05
C ARG A 388 8.46 -5.17 -20.53
N PRO A 389 8.69 -5.73 -19.31
CA PRO A 389 10.05 -6.04 -18.85
C PRO A 389 10.82 -6.99 -19.77
N VAL A 390 10.14 -7.82 -20.57
CA VAL A 390 10.77 -8.80 -21.47
C VAL A 390 11.47 -8.11 -22.64
N VAL A 391 11.08 -6.88 -23.01
CA VAL A 391 11.53 -6.22 -24.25
C VAL A 391 12.97 -5.72 -24.14
N ARG A 392 13.34 -5.03 -23.05
CA ARG A 392 14.70 -4.47 -22.85
C ARG A 392 15.29 -4.76 -21.47
N MET A 393 14.49 -4.66 -20.42
CA MET A 393 14.95 -4.78 -19.01
C MET A 393 15.58 -6.15 -18.72
N ALA A 394 15.05 -7.22 -19.33
CA ALA A 394 15.54 -8.59 -19.19
C ALA A 394 17.05 -8.70 -19.44
N GLU A 395 17.53 -8.19 -20.57
CA GLU A 395 18.94 -8.26 -20.97
C GLU A 395 19.85 -7.52 -19.98
N VAL A 396 19.42 -6.34 -19.51
CA VAL A 396 20.17 -5.55 -18.52
C VAL A 396 20.25 -6.29 -17.18
N CYS A 397 19.16 -6.91 -16.74
CA CYS A 397 19.13 -7.71 -15.52
C CYS A 397 20.10 -8.90 -15.59
N GLU A 398 20.09 -9.64 -16.70
CA GLU A 398 21.00 -10.77 -16.91
C GLU A 398 22.47 -10.32 -16.95
N LYS A 399 22.77 -9.28 -17.74
CA LYS A 399 24.13 -8.74 -17.90
C LYS A 399 24.74 -8.27 -16.58
N HIS A 400 23.95 -7.63 -15.71
CA HIS A 400 24.45 -7.03 -14.47
C HIS A 400 24.19 -7.89 -13.22
N ASN A 401 23.63 -9.09 -13.40
CA ASN A 401 23.15 -9.97 -12.33
C ASN A 401 22.26 -9.22 -11.32
N ALA A 402 21.34 -8.43 -11.85
CA ALA A 402 20.25 -7.82 -11.09
C ALA A 402 18.98 -8.66 -11.27
N LYS A 403 18.10 -8.67 -10.27
CA LYS A 403 16.87 -9.46 -10.31
C LYS A 403 15.64 -8.56 -10.36
N LEU A 404 14.62 -9.00 -11.10
CA LEU A 404 13.31 -8.39 -11.00
C LEU A 404 12.58 -8.92 -9.78
N LEU A 405 12.01 -8.01 -9.00
CA LEU A 405 10.97 -8.31 -8.00
C LEU A 405 9.65 -7.83 -8.61
N THR A 406 8.71 -8.73 -8.87
CA THR A 406 7.57 -8.37 -9.72
C THR A 406 6.31 -8.15 -8.90
N TYR A 407 5.65 -7.00 -9.04
CA TYR A 407 4.31 -6.80 -8.50
C TYR A 407 3.26 -6.82 -9.63
N GLY A 408 1.99 -6.81 -9.25
CA GLY A 408 0.88 -6.77 -10.21
C GLY A 408 0.73 -8.06 -11.03
N THR A 409 1.46 -9.12 -10.67
CA THR A 409 1.45 -10.42 -11.35
C THR A 409 0.06 -11.04 -11.43
N LEU A 410 -0.82 -10.78 -10.47
CA LEU A 410 -2.22 -11.23 -10.47
C LEU A 410 -3.20 -10.22 -11.09
N CYS A 411 -2.72 -9.13 -11.67
CA CYS A 411 -3.52 -8.11 -12.36
C CYS A 411 -4.68 -7.58 -11.46
N GLY A 412 -4.37 -7.14 -10.24
CA GLY A 412 -5.40 -6.69 -9.27
C GLY A 412 -6.35 -7.80 -8.81
N GLY A 413 -5.98 -9.06 -9.00
CA GLY A 413 -6.81 -10.23 -8.73
C GLY A 413 -7.77 -10.60 -9.87
N PHE A 414 -7.59 -10.05 -11.08
CA PHE A 414 -8.32 -10.49 -12.27
C PHE A 414 -7.88 -11.85 -12.79
N LEU A 415 -6.61 -12.22 -12.59
CA LEU A 415 -6.08 -13.55 -12.92
C LEU A 415 -6.46 -14.56 -11.83
N ALA A 416 -7.77 -14.75 -11.62
CA ALA A 416 -8.35 -15.67 -10.64
C ALA A 416 -9.64 -16.30 -11.18
N GLU A 417 -9.96 -17.52 -10.74
CA GLU A 417 -11.10 -18.30 -11.27
C GLU A 417 -12.45 -17.59 -11.14
N LYS A 418 -12.62 -16.72 -10.13
CA LYS A 418 -13.86 -15.95 -9.93
C LYS A 418 -14.25 -15.05 -11.11
N TRP A 419 -13.29 -14.72 -11.98
CA TRP A 419 -13.48 -13.90 -13.18
C TRP A 419 -13.68 -14.70 -14.46
N LEU A 420 -13.48 -16.02 -14.42
CA LEU A 420 -13.66 -16.89 -15.56
C LEU A 420 -15.14 -16.96 -15.96
N GLY A 421 -15.43 -16.71 -17.24
CA GLY A 421 -16.78 -16.72 -17.79
C GLY A 421 -17.66 -15.57 -17.30
N LYS A 422 -17.08 -14.51 -16.75
CA LYS A 422 -17.81 -13.29 -16.35
C LYS A 422 -17.84 -12.28 -17.48
N ASP A 423 -18.93 -11.52 -17.54
CA ASP A 423 -19.04 -10.35 -18.40
C ASP A 423 -18.04 -9.25 -17.98
N GLU A 424 -17.83 -8.30 -18.89
CA GLU A 424 -16.96 -7.14 -18.64
C GLU A 424 -17.42 -6.43 -17.35
N PRO A 425 -16.53 -6.23 -16.35
CA PRO A 425 -16.93 -5.66 -15.08
C PRO A 425 -17.33 -4.20 -15.24
N ASP A 426 -18.40 -3.81 -14.55
CA ASP A 426 -18.67 -2.40 -14.33
C ASP A 426 -17.62 -1.83 -13.36
N LEU A 427 -16.62 -1.12 -13.88
CA LEU A 427 -15.50 -0.53 -13.11
C LEU A 427 -15.94 0.40 -11.99
N TYR A 428 -17.17 0.82 -12.06
CA TYR A 428 -17.80 1.81 -11.21
C TYR A 428 -18.62 1.18 -10.09
N ALA A 429 -18.86 -0.12 -10.15
CA ALA A 429 -19.49 -0.88 -9.09
C ALA A 429 -18.67 -0.82 -7.79
N GLU A 430 -19.37 -0.89 -6.65
CA GLU A 430 -18.77 -0.86 -5.31
C GLU A 430 -17.87 -2.08 -5.04
N THR A 431 -18.14 -3.19 -5.71
CA THR A 431 -17.36 -4.42 -5.61
C THR A 431 -16.00 -4.33 -6.31
N ILE A 432 -15.79 -3.32 -7.15
CA ILE A 432 -14.52 -3.08 -7.85
C ILE A 432 -13.62 -2.20 -6.98
N THR A 433 -12.48 -2.77 -6.62
CA THR A 433 -11.45 -2.08 -5.84
C THR A 433 -10.70 -1.04 -6.69
N PRO A 434 -10.08 0.00 -6.09
CA PRO A 434 -9.24 0.94 -6.82
C PRO A 434 -8.14 0.27 -7.66
N SER A 435 -7.56 -0.82 -7.14
CA SER A 435 -6.53 -1.59 -7.83
C SER A 435 -7.10 -2.25 -9.08
N GLN A 436 -8.28 -2.87 -9.00
CA GLN A 436 -8.91 -3.47 -10.17
C GLN A 436 -9.20 -2.42 -11.25
N ARG A 437 -9.65 -1.21 -10.89
CA ARG A 437 -9.84 -0.15 -11.90
C ARG A 437 -8.54 0.16 -12.65
N LYS A 438 -7.42 0.25 -11.94
CA LYS A 438 -6.10 0.45 -12.55
C LYS A 438 -5.73 -0.70 -13.49
N TYR A 439 -5.76 -1.93 -13.01
CA TYR A 439 -5.35 -3.10 -13.80
C TYR A 439 -6.29 -3.40 -14.96
N TYR A 440 -7.55 -2.98 -14.85
CA TYR A 440 -8.49 -3.08 -15.95
C TYR A 440 -8.07 -2.25 -17.17
N ALA A 441 -7.53 -1.04 -16.95
CA ALA A 441 -6.98 -0.24 -18.03
C ALA A 441 -5.86 -1.00 -18.78
N MET A 442 -5.02 -1.74 -18.05
CA MET A 442 -3.98 -2.59 -18.65
C MET A 442 -4.61 -3.72 -19.50
N ILE A 443 -5.69 -4.35 -19.03
CA ILE A 443 -6.41 -5.37 -19.81
C ILE A 443 -6.94 -4.78 -21.12
N LYS A 444 -7.50 -3.56 -21.09
CA LYS A 444 -7.99 -2.88 -22.30
C LYS A 444 -6.86 -2.57 -23.28
N SER A 445 -5.74 -2.06 -22.79
CA SER A 445 -4.55 -1.80 -23.63
C SER A 445 -3.97 -3.10 -24.21
N TRP A 446 -3.95 -4.18 -23.43
CA TRP A 446 -3.37 -5.46 -23.80
C TRP A 446 -4.17 -6.21 -24.87
N GLY A 447 -5.49 -6.20 -24.83
CA GLY A 447 -6.28 -6.96 -25.81
C GLY A 447 -7.79 -6.98 -25.56
N GLY A 448 -8.26 -6.31 -24.51
CA GLY A 448 -9.67 -6.25 -24.16
C GLY A 448 -10.15 -7.47 -23.38
N TRP A 449 -11.41 -7.37 -22.90
CA TRP A 449 -11.98 -8.37 -22.01
C TRP A 449 -12.23 -9.73 -22.68
N GLU A 450 -12.57 -9.75 -23.98
CA GLU A 450 -12.80 -11.00 -24.70
C GLU A 450 -11.53 -11.86 -24.79
N LEU A 451 -10.41 -11.27 -25.23
CA LEU A 451 -9.11 -11.97 -25.27
C LEU A 451 -8.65 -12.34 -23.86
N PHE A 452 -8.94 -11.50 -22.87
CA PHE A 452 -8.66 -11.81 -21.46
C PHE A 452 -9.43 -13.05 -20.98
N GLN A 453 -10.70 -13.22 -21.37
CA GLN A 453 -11.47 -14.42 -21.05
C GLN A 453 -10.91 -15.67 -21.76
N GLU A 454 -10.41 -15.55 -22.98
CA GLU A 454 -9.70 -16.65 -23.65
C GLU A 454 -8.41 -17.03 -22.91
N LEU A 455 -7.66 -16.04 -22.42
CA LEU A 455 -6.50 -16.27 -21.55
C LEU A 455 -6.92 -17.03 -20.28
N LEU A 456 -7.98 -16.59 -19.58
CA LEU A 456 -8.44 -17.26 -18.37
C LEU A 456 -8.85 -18.72 -18.63
N ARG A 457 -9.51 -19.02 -19.77
CA ARG A 457 -9.84 -20.40 -20.15
C ARG A 457 -8.59 -21.24 -20.40
N THR A 458 -7.60 -20.67 -21.08
CA THR A 458 -6.30 -21.32 -21.33
C THR A 458 -5.59 -21.64 -20.02
N LEU A 459 -5.49 -20.64 -19.13
CA LEU A 459 -4.90 -20.83 -17.80
C LEU A 459 -5.68 -21.85 -16.97
N LYS A 460 -7.02 -21.92 -17.09
CA LYS A 460 -7.82 -22.95 -16.41
C LYS A 460 -7.52 -24.37 -16.91
N SER A 461 -7.25 -24.54 -18.20
CA SER A 461 -6.82 -25.84 -18.74
C SER A 461 -5.48 -26.27 -18.13
N VAL A 462 -4.50 -25.36 -18.14
CA VAL A 462 -3.18 -25.59 -17.52
C VAL A 462 -3.31 -25.85 -16.02
N SER A 463 -4.13 -25.07 -15.31
CA SER A 463 -4.32 -25.21 -13.88
C SER A 463 -4.94 -26.58 -13.53
N SER A 464 -5.87 -27.07 -14.36
CA SER A 464 -6.50 -28.39 -14.19
C SER A 464 -5.50 -29.53 -14.43
N LYS A 465 -4.60 -29.39 -15.43
CA LYS A 465 -3.52 -30.35 -15.72
C LYS A 465 -2.56 -30.52 -14.54
N HIS A 466 -2.21 -29.42 -13.88
CA HIS A 466 -1.23 -29.41 -12.77
C HIS A 466 -1.86 -29.50 -11.37
N GLY A 467 -3.19 -29.50 -11.26
CA GLY A 467 -3.89 -29.56 -9.98
C GLY A 467 -3.68 -28.31 -9.09
N VAL A 468 -3.50 -27.14 -9.71
CA VAL A 468 -3.27 -25.86 -9.04
C VAL A 468 -4.33 -24.82 -9.42
N SER A 469 -4.35 -23.66 -8.75
CA SER A 469 -5.26 -22.58 -9.11
C SER A 469 -4.80 -21.84 -10.36
N LEU A 470 -5.73 -21.17 -11.05
CA LEU A 470 -5.41 -20.30 -12.18
C LEU A 470 -4.41 -19.20 -11.79
N SER A 471 -4.57 -18.61 -10.60
CA SER A 471 -3.67 -17.59 -10.07
C SER A 471 -2.25 -18.15 -9.88
N THR A 472 -2.14 -19.39 -9.42
CA THR A 472 -0.87 -20.11 -9.29
C THR A 472 -0.17 -20.29 -10.64
N VAL A 473 -0.89 -20.61 -11.72
CA VAL A 473 -0.32 -20.69 -13.09
C VAL A 473 0.22 -19.33 -13.54
N ALA A 474 -0.51 -18.24 -13.28
CA ALA A 474 -0.07 -16.90 -13.63
C ALA A 474 1.20 -16.47 -12.89
N ILE A 475 1.32 -16.81 -11.60
CA ILE A 475 2.54 -16.58 -10.81
C ILE A 475 3.69 -17.42 -11.38
N ARG A 476 3.47 -18.71 -11.64
CA ARG A 476 4.48 -19.62 -12.19
C ARG A 476 5.03 -19.14 -13.52
N TRP A 477 4.17 -18.64 -14.40
CA TRP A 477 4.61 -18.08 -15.69
C TRP A 477 5.64 -16.95 -15.52
N VAL A 478 5.44 -16.03 -14.56
CA VAL A 478 6.41 -14.97 -14.27
C VAL A 478 7.68 -15.52 -13.60
N LEU A 479 7.54 -16.50 -12.70
CA LEU A 479 8.69 -17.14 -12.05
C LEU A 479 9.56 -17.98 -13.00
N ASP A 480 9.07 -18.39 -14.16
CA ASP A 480 9.88 -19.16 -15.13
C ASP A 480 10.95 -18.31 -15.82
N PHE A 481 10.89 -16.97 -15.74
CA PHE A 481 11.92 -16.10 -16.29
C PHE A 481 13.18 -16.08 -15.39
N PRO A 482 14.39 -16.30 -15.93
CA PRO A 482 15.62 -16.46 -15.14
C PRO A 482 16.10 -15.19 -14.43
N TYR A 483 15.72 -14.02 -14.96
CA TYR A 483 15.98 -12.72 -14.35
C TYR A 483 14.95 -12.31 -13.29
N VAL A 484 13.85 -13.07 -13.12
CA VAL A 484 12.89 -12.84 -12.03
C VAL A 484 13.36 -13.53 -10.76
N GLY A 485 13.69 -12.73 -9.75
CA GLY A 485 14.05 -13.23 -8.42
C GLY A 485 12.83 -13.74 -7.66
N ALA A 486 11.83 -12.87 -7.50
CA ALA A 486 10.61 -13.20 -6.77
C ALA A 486 9.37 -12.46 -7.30
N VAL A 487 8.20 -13.05 -7.07
CA VAL A 487 6.90 -12.40 -7.25
C VAL A 487 6.42 -11.86 -5.91
N VAL A 488 6.02 -10.58 -5.88
CA VAL A 488 5.41 -9.91 -4.73
C VAL A 488 3.89 -10.10 -4.79
N VAL A 489 3.35 -10.92 -3.89
CA VAL A 489 1.91 -11.19 -3.79
C VAL A 489 1.33 -10.39 -2.63
N GLY A 490 0.31 -9.57 -2.90
CA GLY A 490 -0.32 -8.73 -1.89
C GLY A 490 -1.02 -9.54 -0.80
N ALA A 491 -0.74 -9.24 0.47
CA ALA A 491 -1.33 -9.89 1.63
C ALA A 491 -2.13 -8.88 2.47
N ARG A 492 -3.42 -9.17 2.70
CA ARG A 492 -4.29 -8.37 3.58
C ARG A 492 -4.22 -8.92 4.99
N MET A 493 -3.15 -8.56 5.69
CA MET A 493 -2.84 -9.10 7.01
C MET A 493 -4.00 -8.90 8.01
N GLY A 494 -4.34 -9.96 8.73
CA GLY A 494 -5.49 -10.11 9.64
C GLY A 494 -6.87 -10.18 8.97
N ILE A 495 -6.97 -10.15 7.64
CA ILE A 495 -8.27 -10.05 6.91
C ILE A 495 -8.54 -11.25 6.01
N SER A 496 -7.55 -11.68 5.22
CA SER A 496 -7.70 -12.83 4.31
C SER A 496 -6.41 -13.64 4.26
N GLU A 497 -6.54 -14.96 4.14
CA GLU A 497 -5.42 -15.91 4.17
C GLU A 497 -5.29 -16.63 2.82
N HIS A 498 -4.07 -16.62 2.26
CA HIS A 498 -3.73 -17.20 0.96
C HIS A 498 -2.34 -17.86 0.95
N ALA A 499 -1.73 -18.13 2.10
CA ALA A 499 -0.38 -18.69 2.20
C ALA A 499 -0.22 -20.02 1.43
N ASP A 500 -1.18 -20.94 1.55
CA ASP A 500 -1.15 -22.23 0.87
C ASP A 500 -1.22 -22.09 -0.66
N GLU A 501 -2.10 -21.20 -1.16
CA GLU A 501 -2.23 -20.93 -2.60
C GLU A 501 -0.97 -20.26 -3.17
N ASN A 502 -0.38 -19.32 -2.42
CA ASN A 502 0.85 -18.64 -2.83
C ASN A 502 2.05 -19.61 -2.89
N THR A 503 2.17 -20.51 -1.90
CA THR A 503 3.25 -21.51 -1.87
C THR A 503 3.04 -22.65 -2.88
N ALA A 504 1.81 -22.87 -3.37
CA ALA A 504 1.52 -23.82 -4.44
C ALA A 504 2.09 -23.41 -5.80
N ALA A 505 2.56 -22.17 -5.97
CA ALA A 505 3.27 -21.73 -7.19
C ALA A 505 4.70 -22.26 -7.31
N LEU A 506 5.19 -22.96 -6.29
CA LEU A 506 6.56 -23.48 -6.22
C LEU A 506 6.58 -25.01 -6.31
N GLY A 507 7.69 -25.56 -6.81
CA GLY A 507 7.96 -27.00 -6.84
C GLY A 507 7.45 -27.71 -8.10
N TRP A 508 7.05 -26.97 -9.12
CA TRP A 508 6.63 -27.47 -10.43
C TRP A 508 6.96 -26.43 -11.51
N SER A 509 6.81 -26.78 -12.78
CA SER A 509 7.09 -25.91 -13.92
C SER A 509 6.07 -26.09 -15.03
N LEU A 510 5.86 -25.04 -15.82
CA LEU A 510 5.09 -25.15 -17.06
C LEU A 510 5.89 -25.98 -18.07
N ASP A 511 5.24 -26.93 -18.74
CA ASP A 511 5.87 -27.65 -19.85
C ASP A 511 5.73 -26.87 -21.16
N ASP A 512 6.30 -27.42 -22.24
CA ASP A 512 6.35 -26.74 -23.53
C ASP A 512 4.95 -26.59 -24.16
N GLU A 513 4.02 -27.51 -23.87
CA GLU A 513 2.63 -27.43 -24.33
C GLU A 513 1.89 -26.31 -23.59
N ASP A 514 2.07 -26.23 -22.27
CA ASP A 514 1.48 -25.15 -21.45
C ASP A 514 1.96 -23.78 -21.94
N ARG A 515 3.29 -23.64 -22.11
CA ARG A 515 3.92 -22.41 -22.60
C ARG A 515 3.41 -22.05 -23.99
N ALA A 516 3.34 -23.02 -24.90
CA ALA A 516 2.85 -22.79 -26.25
C ALA A 516 1.39 -22.34 -26.26
N SER A 517 0.53 -22.96 -25.44
CA SER A 517 -0.89 -22.59 -25.36
C SER A 517 -1.10 -21.17 -24.83
N ILE A 518 -0.35 -20.77 -23.79
CA ILE A 518 -0.38 -19.40 -23.25
C ILE A 518 0.13 -18.42 -24.32
N GLU A 519 1.27 -18.73 -24.94
CA GLU A 519 1.91 -17.87 -25.94
C GLU A 519 1.04 -17.65 -27.19
N GLN A 520 0.21 -18.63 -27.58
CA GLN A 520 -0.78 -18.45 -28.67
C GLN A 520 -1.77 -17.33 -28.37
N ILE A 521 -2.18 -17.17 -27.10
CA ILE A 521 -3.04 -16.06 -26.69
C ILE A 521 -2.24 -14.76 -26.62
N LEU A 522 -1.04 -14.78 -26.01
CA LEU A 522 -0.22 -13.58 -25.86
C LEU A 522 0.19 -12.97 -27.21
N LYS A 523 0.38 -13.77 -28.27
CA LYS A 523 0.68 -13.28 -29.63
C LYS A 523 -0.45 -12.52 -30.30
N ARG A 524 -1.70 -12.72 -29.84
CA ARG A 524 -2.88 -12.01 -30.34
C ARG A 524 -3.14 -10.72 -29.56
N SER A 525 -2.39 -10.49 -28.48
CA SER A 525 -2.46 -9.29 -27.68
C SER A 525 -1.55 -8.21 -28.25
N LYS A 526 -1.72 -6.99 -27.76
CA LYS A 526 -0.93 -5.80 -28.10
C LYS A 526 0.29 -5.62 -27.19
N ARG A 527 0.85 -6.71 -26.65
CA ARG A 527 1.88 -6.63 -25.60
C ARG A 527 3.16 -5.92 -26.02
N ILE A 528 3.47 -5.88 -27.33
CA ILE A 528 4.64 -5.15 -27.86
C ILE A 528 4.27 -3.69 -28.08
N GLU A 529 3.10 -3.41 -28.65
CA GLU A 529 2.58 -2.06 -28.84
C GLU A 529 2.40 -1.34 -27.49
N MET A 530 2.06 -2.06 -26.42
CA MET A 530 2.05 -1.49 -25.07
C MET A 530 3.40 -0.90 -24.64
N PHE A 531 4.52 -1.51 -25.05
CA PHE A 531 5.85 -0.96 -24.80
C PHE A 531 6.10 0.31 -25.64
N GLU A 532 5.62 0.32 -26.89
CA GLU A 532 5.75 1.47 -27.79
C GLU A 532 4.89 2.66 -27.34
N ASP A 533 3.65 2.39 -26.92
CA ASP A 533 2.65 3.39 -26.55
C ASP A 533 2.84 3.92 -25.11
N MET A 534 3.12 3.02 -24.17
CA MET A 534 3.22 3.36 -22.73
C MET A 534 4.67 3.57 -22.28
N GLY A 535 5.63 3.31 -23.16
CA GLY A 535 7.04 3.22 -22.82
C GLY A 535 7.37 1.95 -22.04
N ASP A 536 8.57 1.95 -21.47
CA ASP A 536 9.07 0.87 -20.62
C ASP A 536 8.33 0.84 -19.27
N CYS A 537 8.81 0.06 -18.32
CA CYS A 537 8.16 -0.22 -17.05
C CYS A 537 8.20 0.96 -16.08
N GLY A 538 7.21 1.03 -15.19
CA GLY A 538 7.21 1.93 -14.03
C GLY A 538 6.57 3.30 -14.26
N GLY A 539 6.42 3.73 -15.52
CA GLY A 539 5.79 5.02 -15.87
C GLY A 539 4.34 5.17 -15.39
N GLU A 540 3.62 4.06 -15.18
CA GLU A 540 2.25 4.08 -14.68
C GLU A 540 2.13 4.14 -13.14
N TYR A 541 3.24 4.10 -12.41
CA TYR A 541 3.30 4.19 -10.94
C TYR A 541 4.18 5.34 -10.42
N ARG A 542 4.90 5.99 -11.32
CA ARG A 542 5.25 7.41 -11.16
C ARG A 542 3.98 8.19 -11.52
#